data_AF-A0A5J9TNT8-F1
#
_entry.id   AF-A0A5J9TNT8-F1
#
_cell.length_a   1.000
_cell.length_b   1.000
_cell.length_c   1.000
_cell.angle_alpha   90.00
_cell.angle_beta   90.00
_cell.angle_gamma   90.00
#
_symmetry.space_group_name_H-M   'P 1'
#
loop_
_entity.id
_entity.type
_entity.pdbx_description
1 polymer ?
#
loop_
_entity_poly.entity_id
_entity_poly.type
_entity_poly.pdbx_seq_one_letter_code
_entity_poly.pdbx_strand_id
1 'polypeptide(L)'
;MHLSSSIKRSEQKPAETIRSKPTAQLKTEALVTEAVKHRRTAQNSTLLKREPIDVPMATVERLTSELVVPAEETPAGAVWLSNLDLAARRGYTPTVYFYRSNGKPDFFEAEAVKDSLARALVAFYPLAGRLGLDDTGRVQIDCTAEGSVFVTARSDYVLDDLLNEFVPRNEMRDLFVPATPAPNPPCALLFVQVTHLRCGGVVLGLALHHSVVDARSAAHFAETWASISRGSTGDAPLPPCFDHRLLAARPTRTVLYDHPEYKPEPEPVHPVTAANYASTIITLTKAQVTALKARCAGASTFRAVVALVWQCACRARSLPPEAETRLYSMIDMRARLAPPLPPGYFGNAVIRTSALATVGEVVANPVGYAARRALAATSQGDDYARSLVDYLEGVDAMNLPRSGISRAHFRAISWMGMSLHDSDFGWGAPVFMGPALMYYSGFVYVMQAPGKDGAVALALSLEPESMPEFRKVFADEMARLEM
;
A
#
# COMPACT_ATOMS: atom_id res chain seq x y z
N MET A 1 -67.30 21.04 -27.07
CA MET A 1 -68.63 20.58 -27.58
C MET A 1 -68.40 19.40 -28.51
N HIS A 2 -69.13 18.31 -28.27
CA HIS A 2 -69.46 17.11 -29.07
C HIS A 2 -68.45 16.55 -30.12
N LEU A 3 -67.91 15.34 -29.97
CA LEU A 3 -68.50 13.97 -30.08
C LEU A 3 -68.99 13.57 -31.49
N SER A 4 -68.30 12.61 -32.11
CA SER A 4 -68.86 11.38 -32.74
C SER A 4 -67.69 10.54 -33.28
N SER A 5 -67.43 9.27 -32.94
CA SER A 5 -68.19 8.04 -32.63
C SER A 5 -68.39 7.10 -33.83
N SER A 6 -68.10 5.81 -33.55
CA SER A 6 -68.59 4.57 -34.15
C SER A 6 -67.87 4.00 -35.39
N ILE A 7 -67.58 2.70 -35.60
CA ILE A 7 -67.58 1.38 -34.90
C ILE A 7 -67.98 0.31 -35.96
N LYS A 8 -67.42 -0.92 -35.84
CA LYS A 8 -67.82 -2.28 -36.35
C LYS A 8 -67.28 -2.73 -37.74
N ARG A 9 -66.47 -3.82 -37.81
CA ARG A 9 -66.76 -5.30 -37.80
C ARG A 9 -67.35 -5.77 -39.15
N SER A 10 -67.09 -6.93 -39.74
CA SER A 10 -66.38 -8.18 -39.37
C SER A 10 -66.33 -9.13 -40.59
N GLU A 11 -65.36 -10.06 -40.61
CA GLU A 11 -65.41 -11.47 -41.07
C GLU A 11 -65.81 -11.85 -42.52
N GLN A 12 -64.91 -12.61 -43.20
CA GLN A 12 -65.22 -13.95 -43.74
C GLN A 12 -63.95 -14.72 -44.20
N LYS A 13 -63.91 -16.01 -43.86
CA LYS A 13 -63.10 -17.15 -44.37
C LYS A 13 -64.10 -18.16 -44.99
N PRO A 14 -63.74 -19.32 -45.60
CA PRO A 14 -62.47 -19.81 -46.19
C PRO A 14 -62.67 -20.51 -47.57
N ALA A 15 -61.59 -21.01 -48.20
CA ALA A 15 -61.65 -22.17 -49.12
C ALA A 15 -60.31 -22.93 -49.23
N GLU A 16 -60.39 -24.23 -48.95
CA GLU A 16 -59.50 -25.37 -49.29
C GLU A 16 -59.37 -25.56 -50.82
N THR A 17 -58.48 -26.32 -51.48
CA THR A 17 -57.31 -27.21 -51.25
C THR A 17 -56.82 -27.55 -52.69
N ILE A 18 -55.53 -27.85 -52.93
CA ILE A 18 -55.06 -28.99 -53.77
C ILE A 18 -53.53 -29.07 -53.76
N ARG A 19 -53.07 -30.31 -53.60
CA ARG A 19 -51.70 -30.81 -53.48
C ARG A 19 -50.84 -30.61 -54.72
N SER A 20 -49.54 -30.36 -54.51
CA SER A 20 -48.47 -31.12 -55.18
C SER A 20 -47.18 -31.11 -54.33
N LYS A 21 -46.49 -32.25 -54.30
CA LYS A 21 -45.13 -32.55 -53.80
C LYS A 21 -44.60 -33.62 -54.78
N PRO A 22 -43.29 -33.96 -54.83
CA PRO A 22 -42.11 -33.36 -54.20
C PRO A 22 -40.88 -33.25 -55.15
N THR A 23 -39.84 -32.50 -54.78
CA THR A 23 -38.47 -32.88 -55.22
C THR A 23 -37.40 -32.43 -54.24
N ALA A 24 -36.45 -33.33 -54.05
CA ALA A 24 -35.38 -33.30 -53.07
C ALA A 24 -34.32 -32.25 -53.40
N GLN A 25 -34.13 -31.29 -52.49
CA GLN A 25 -32.91 -30.48 -52.34
C GLN A 25 -33.09 -29.63 -51.08
N LEU A 26 -33.02 -30.23 -49.89
CA LEU A 26 -32.97 -29.53 -48.58
C LEU A 26 -32.77 -30.58 -47.46
N LYS A 27 -31.74 -31.42 -47.56
CA LYS A 27 -31.31 -32.29 -46.44
C LYS A 27 -29.80 -32.44 -46.30
N THR A 28 -28.99 -31.71 -47.06
CA THR A 28 -27.52 -31.83 -47.01
C THR A 28 -26.81 -30.65 -46.35
N GLU A 29 -27.49 -29.52 -46.09
CA GLU A 29 -26.89 -28.37 -45.37
C GLU A 29 -27.16 -28.39 -43.85
N ALA A 30 -28.13 -29.17 -43.39
CA ALA A 30 -28.43 -29.28 -41.96
C ALA A 30 -27.48 -30.21 -41.19
N LEU A 31 -26.85 -31.20 -41.86
CA LEU A 31 -25.96 -32.18 -41.20
C LEU A 31 -24.49 -31.76 -41.15
N VAL A 32 -24.06 -30.78 -41.96
CA VAL A 32 -22.68 -30.26 -41.92
C VAL A 32 -22.52 -29.18 -40.84
N THR A 33 -23.60 -28.47 -40.49
CA THR A 33 -23.56 -27.38 -39.50
C THR A 33 -23.54 -27.88 -38.05
N GLU A 34 -24.09 -29.08 -37.78
CA GLU A 34 -24.07 -29.68 -36.43
C GLU A 34 -22.76 -30.43 -36.13
N ALA A 35 -22.16 -31.08 -37.14
CA ALA A 35 -20.86 -31.76 -36.99
C ALA A 35 -19.67 -30.79 -36.82
N VAL A 36 -19.74 -29.59 -37.40
CA VAL A 36 -18.74 -28.52 -37.18
C VAL A 36 -18.92 -27.85 -35.80
N LYS A 37 -20.15 -27.79 -35.28
CA LYS A 37 -20.41 -27.30 -33.91
C LYS A 37 -19.91 -28.29 -32.85
N HIS A 38 -20.09 -29.60 -33.04
CA HIS A 38 -19.60 -30.62 -32.11
C HIS A 38 -18.08 -30.90 -32.18
N ARG A 39 -17.42 -30.65 -33.32
CA ARG A 39 -15.94 -30.69 -33.39
C ARG A 39 -15.27 -29.43 -32.80
N ARG A 40 -15.90 -28.26 -32.86
CA ARG A 40 -15.37 -27.03 -32.21
C ARG A 40 -15.54 -27.02 -30.69
N THR A 41 -16.53 -27.72 -30.14
CA THR A 41 -16.67 -27.91 -28.68
C THR A 41 -15.80 -29.03 -28.12
N ALA A 42 -15.31 -29.96 -28.95
CA ALA A 42 -14.42 -31.05 -28.52
C ALA A 42 -12.91 -30.78 -28.72
N GLN A 43 -12.52 -29.72 -29.45
CA GLN A 43 -11.11 -29.33 -29.66
C GLN A 43 -10.63 -28.13 -28.84
N ASN A 44 -11.50 -27.52 -28.02
CA ASN A 44 -11.10 -26.51 -27.02
C ASN A 44 -11.02 -27.09 -25.59
N SER A 45 -11.05 -28.42 -25.42
CA SER A 45 -11.01 -29.08 -24.10
C SER A 45 -9.66 -29.73 -23.76
N THR A 46 -8.56 -29.29 -24.36
CA THR A 46 -7.21 -29.79 -24.05
C THR A 46 -6.18 -28.66 -23.95
N LEU A 47 -6.58 -27.50 -23.45
CA LEU A 47 -5.66 -26.71 -22.64
C LEU A 47 -5.75 -27.31 -21.25
N LEU A 48 -4.67 -27.96 -20.82
CA LEU A 48 -4.45 -28.43 -19.46
C LEU A 48 -5.01 -27.38 -18.49
N LYS A 49 -6.19 -27.64 -17.92
CA LYS A 49 -6.50 -27.17 -16.58
C LYS A 49 -5.45 -27.84 -15.71
N ARG A 50 -4.28 -27.22 -15.59
CA ARG A 50 -3.50 -27.36 -14.37
C ARG A 50 -4.44 -26.80 -13.33
N GLU A 51 -5.14 -27.69 -12.64
CA GLU A 51 -5.60 -27.38 -11.29
C GLU A 51 -4.41 -26.68 -10.60
N PRO A 52 -4.64 -25.56 -9.89
CA PRO A 52 -3.56 -24.97 -9.12
C PRO A 52 -3.00 -26.11 -8.28
N ILE A 53 -1.76 -26.51 -8.55
CA ILE A 53 -1.05 -27.40 -7.66
C ILE A 53 -1.02 -26.58 -6.39
N ASP A 54 -1.82 -26.99 -5.41
CA ASP A 54 -1.77 -26.47 -4.05
C ASP A 54 -0.44 -27.00 -3.51
N VAL A 55 0.65 -26.36 -3.95
CA VAL A 55 1.97 -26.57 -3.38
C VAL A 55 1.80 -26.09 -1.96
N PRO A 56 1.90 -26.98 -0.94
CA PRO A 56 1.72 -26.56 0.43
C PRO A 56 2.70 -25.41 0.67
N MET A 57 2.19 -24.21 0.99
CA MET A 57 3.07 -23.13 1.36
C MET A 57 3.92 -23.60 2.53
N ALA A 58 5.23 -23.35 2.47
CA ALA A 58 6.10 -23.72 3.56
C ALA A 58 5.63 -23.02 4.84
N THR A 59 5.66 -23.75 5.95
CA THR A 59 5.21 -23.23 7.24
C THR A 59 6.33 -22.40 7.89
N VAL A 60 5.94 -21.48 8.75
CA VAL A 60 6.86 -20.79 9.65
C VAL A 60 6.63 -21.32 11.06
N GLU A 61 7.66 -21.91 11.65
CA GLU A 61 7.66 -22.34 13.04
C GLU A 61 8.26 -21.24 13.91
N ARG A 62 7.47 -20.68 14.83
CA ARG A 62 7.94 -19.72 15.82
C ARG A 62 8.62 -20.47 16.96
N LEU A 63 9.85 -20.06 17.28
CA LEU A 63 10.70 -20.74 18.25
C LEU A 63 10.64 -20.04 19.61
N THR A 64 10.90 -18.74 19.65
CA THR A 64 10.82 -17.92 20.89
C THR A 64 10.01 -16.65 20.68
N SER A 65 9.49 -16.11 21.78
CA SER A 65 8.85 -14.79 21.84
C SER A 65 9.22 -14.15 23.17
N GLU A 66 9.90 -13.01 23.13
CA GLU A 66 10.44 -12.34 24.30
C GLU A 66 10.33 -10.82 24.17
N LEU A 67 10.60 -10.09 25.27
CA LEU A 67 10.69 -8.64 25.27
C LEU A 67 12.16 -8.22 25.26
N VAL A 68 12.54 -7.39 24.31
CA VAL A 68 13.85 -6.73 24.27
C VAL A 68 13.69 -5.34 24.88
N VAL A 69 14.26 -5.16 26.06
CA VAL A 69 14.27 -3.89 26.80
C VAL A 69 15.46 -3.03 26.36
N PRO A 70 15.43 -1.70 26.57
CA PRO A 70 16.59 -0.85 26.34
C PRO A 70 17.82 -1.35 27.12
N ALA A 71 19.01 -1.23 26.52
CA ALA A 71 20.27 -1.69 27.12
C ALA A 71 20.71 -0.83 28.33
N GLU A 72 20.17 0.37 28.46
CA GLU A 72 20.48 1.35 29.49
C GLU A 72 19.19 2.00 30.01
N GLU A 73 19.26 2.68 31.15
CA GLU A 73 18.13 3.46 31.66
C GLU A 73 17.74 4.57 30.67
N THR A 74 16.44 4.68 30.37
CA THR A 74 15.91 5.65 29.41
C THR A 74 15.01 6.68 30.07
N PRO A 75 14.82 7.87 29.48
CA PRO A 75 13.89 8.86 30.01
C PRO A 75 12.48 8.29 30.25
N ALA A 76 12.01 8.43 31.48
CA ALA A 76 10.63 8.10 31.87
C ALA A 76 9.67 9.26 31.52
N GLY A 77 8.37 9.00 31.65
CA GLY A 77 7.31 9.97 31.39
C GLY A 77 6.52 9.63 30.13
N ALA A 78 6.00 10.66 29.45
CA ALA A 78 5.18 10.47 28.27
C ALA A 78 5.56 11.40 27.12
N VAL A 79 5.44 10.90 25.90
CA VAL A 79 5.51 11.71 24.68
C VAL A 79 4.09 12.04 24.24
N TRP A 80 3.76 13.33 24.24
CA TRP A 80 2.50 13.85 23.71
C TRP A 80 2.45 13.61 22.20
N LEU A 81 1.39 13.01 21.67
CA LEU A 81 1.22 12.80 20.22
C LEU A 81 0.59 14.02 19.54
N SER A 82 1.01 14.40 18.35
CA SER A 82 0.38 15.50 17.59
C SER A 82 -0.93 15.11 16.93
N ASN A 83 -1.68 16.09 16.43
CA ASN A 83 -2.89 15.80 15.66
C ASN A 83 -2.60 15.03 14.36
N LEU A 84 -1.39 15.17 13.79
CA LEU A 84 -0.99 14.37 12.64
C LEU A 84 -0.70 12.91 13.03
N ASP A 85 -0.16 12.67 14.23
CA ASP A 85 0.01 11.32 14.79
C ASP A 85 -1.33 10.62 15.04
N LEU A 86 -2.31 11.38 15.56
CA LEU A 86 -3.66 10.86 15.81
C LEU A 86 -4.47 10.69 14.52
N ALA A 87 -4.21 11.50 13.48
CA ALA A 87 -4.84 11.37 12.17
C ALA A 87 -4.24 10.26 11.30
N ALA A 88 -3.07 9.72 11.66
CA ALA A 88 -2.47 8.58 11.01
C ALA A 88 -3.38 7.33 11.06
N ARG A 89 -3.05 6.32 10.24
CA ARG A 89 -3.76 5.03 10.28
C ARG A 89 -3.64 4.45 11.68
N ARG A 90 -4.76 4.04 12.28
CA ARG A 90 -4.72 3.33 13.55
C ARG A 90 -4.33 1.87 13.30
N GLY A 91 -3.18 1.46 13.83
CA GLY A 91 -2.67 0.11 13.63
C GLY A 91 -1.18 0.05 13.34
N TYR A 92 -0.73 -1.17 13.10
CA TYR A 92 0.67 -1.46 12.78
C TYR A 92 0.91 -1.37 11.28
N THR A 93 2.11 -0.93 10.91
CA THR A 93 2.63 -1.02 9.53
C THR A 93 3.58 -2.19 9.44
N PRO A 94 3.18 -3.31 8.81
CA PRO A 94 4.03 -4.48 8.70
C PRO A 94 4.93 -4.39 7.46
N THR A 95 6.23 -4.55 7.66
CA THR A 95 7.25 -4.57 6.60
C THR A 95 8.09 -5.82 6.70
N VAL A 96 8.63 -6.25 5.56
CA VAL A 96 9.58 -7.37 5.49
C VAL A 96 10.84 -6.95 4.76
N TYR A 97 11.96 -7.48 5.22
CA TYR A 97 13.29 -7.28 4.68
C TYR A 97 13.90 -8.66 4.44
N PHE A 98 14.30 -8.94 3.21
CA PHE A 98 14.86 -10.23 2.84
C PHE A 98 16.36 -10.10 2.67
N TYR A 99 17.11 -10.95 3.37
CA TYR A 99 18.57 -10.97 3.36
C TYR A 99 19.08 -12.29 2.81
N ARG A 100 20.03 -12.21 1.88
CA ARG A 100 20.75 -13.37 1.38
C ARG A 100 21.86 -13.72 2.35
N SER A 101 22.03 -15.00 2.64
CA SER A 101 23.17 -15.47 3.43
C SER A 101 24.47 -15.04 2.76
N ASN A 102 25.42 -14.56 3.55
CA ASN A 102 26.79 -14.34 3.12
C ASN A 102 27.75 -15.45 3.56
N GLY A 103 27.21 -16.57 4.10
CA GLY A 103 27.98 -17.72 4.55
C GLY A 103 28.74 -17.54 5.86
N LYS A 104 28.66 -16.37 6.51
CA LYS A 104 29.27 -16.19 7.84
C LYS A 104 28.47 -16.95 8.91
N PRO A 105 29.14 -17.54 9.92
CA PRO A 105 28.48 -18.32 10.96
C PRO A 105 27.60 -17.48 11.91
N ASP A 106 27.88 -16.17 12.01
CA ASP A 106 27.16 -15.21 12.85
C ASP A 106 26.00 -14.52 12.11
N PHE A 107 25.69 -14.92 10.87
CA PHE A 107 24.69 -14.28 10.02
C PHE A 107 23.31 -14.21 10.71
N PHE A 108 22.87 -13.00 11.06
CA PHE A 108 21.59 -12.76 11.75
C PHE A 108 21.38 -13.65 12.98
N GLU A 109 22.45 -13.89 13.73
CA GLU A 109 22.36 -14.58 15.01
C GLU A 109 21.41 -13.81 15.95
N ALA A 110 20.48 -14.52 16.58
CA ALA A 110 19.37 -13.90 17.29
C ALA A 110 19.83 -13.00 18.44
N GLU A 111 20.84 -13.42 19.21
CA GLU A 111 21.38 -12.64 20.32
C GLU A 111 22.04 -11.34 19.83
N ALA A 112 22.87 -11.38 18.77
CA ALA A 112 23.47 -10.18 18.20
C ALA A 112 22.42 -9.16 17.71
N VAL A 113 21.33 -9.66 17.10
CA VAL A 113 20.22 -8.81 16.63
C VAL A 113 19.42 -8.24 17.82
N LYS A 114 19.21 -9.02 18.88
CA LYS A 114 18.56 -8.55 20.13
C LYS A 114 19.41 -7.51 20.86
N ASP A 115 20.71 -7.75 21.01
CA ASP A 115 21.64 -6.84 21.67
C ASP A 115 21.72 -5.50 20.95
N SER A 116 21.82 -5.53 19.62
CA SER A 116 21.81 -4.29 18.82
C SER A 116 20.47 -3.56 18.90
N LEU A 117 19.35 -4.28 18.99
CA LEU A 117 18.02 -3.68 19.20
C LEU A 117 17.92 -3.02 20.57
N ALA A 118 18.36 -3.70 21.64
CA ALA A 118 18.38 -3.15 23.00
C ALA A 118 19.17 -1.83 23.06
N ARG A 119 20.33 -1.76 22.39
CA ARG A 119 21.12 -0.53 22.27
C ARG A 119 20.40 0.55 21.44
N ALA A 120 19.77 0.19 20.32
CA ALA A 120 19.00 1.13 19.52
C ALA A 120 17.82 1.72 20.30
N LEU A 121 17.15 0.91 21.13
CA LEU A 121 16.06 1.35 21.99
C LEU A 121 16.48 2.34 23.07
N VAL A 122 17.77 2.55 23.34
CA VAL A 122 18.22 3.65 24.22
C VAL A 122 17.95 5.01 23.55
N ALA A 123 18.37 5.17 22.29
CA ALA A 123 18.10 6.39 21.53
C ALA A 123 16.62 6.50 21.10
N PHE A 124 15.99 5.38 20.77
CA PHE A 124 14.59 5.30 20.35
C PHE A 124 13.66 4.80 21.45
N TYR A 125 13.90 5.26 22.69
CA TYR A 125 13.21 4.79 23.90
C TYR A 125 11.67 4.80 23.84
N PRO A 126 10.97 5.68 23.10
CA PRO A 126 9.52 5.58 23.02
C PRO A 126 9.04 4.27 22.40
N LEU A 127 9.84 3.61 21.54
CA LEU A 127 9.49 2.30 20.94
C LEU A 127 9.51 1.14 21.95
N ALA A 128 10.19 1.31 23.08
CA ALA A 128 10.17 0.39 24.22
C ALA A 128 9.02 0.69 25.20
N GLY A 129 8.23 1.74 24.95
CA GLY A 129 7.09 2.12 25.77
C GLY A 129 5.80 1.41 25.39
N ARG A 130 4.67 2.03 25.73
CA ARG A 130 3.32 1.60 25.38
C ARG A 130 2.53 2.75 24.79
N LEU A 131 1.61 2.45 23.88
CA LEU A 131 0.55 3.38 23.55
C LEU A 131 -0.33 3.56 24.80
N GLY A 132 -0.50 4.78 25.27
CA GLY A 132 -1.16 5.10 26.53
C GLY A 132 -2.32 6.07 26.37
N LEU A 133 -2.93 6.43 27.50
CA LEU A 133 -3.91 7.51 27.61
C LEU A 133 -3.46 8.45 28.74
N ASP A 134 -3.54 9.76 28.49
CA ASP A 134 -3.35 10.75 29.55
C ASP A 134 -4.60 10.89 30.45
N ASP A 135 -4.52 11.75 31.46
CA ASP A 135 -5.61 12.01 32.42
C ASP A 135 -6.89 12.56 31.76
N THR A 136 -6.80 13.07 30.53
CA THR A 136 -7.94 13.55 29.73
C THR A 136 -8.51 12.48 28.80
N GLY A 137 -7.92 11.28 28.78
CA GLY A 137 -8.26 10.20 27.87
C GLY A 137 -7.68 10.39 26.46
N ARG A 138 -6.72 11.29 26.28
CA ARG A 138 -6.05 11.52 25.00
C ARG A 138 -4.90 10.54 24.82
N VAL A 139 -4.76 10.00 23.61
CA VAL A 139 -3.69 9.05 23.30
C VAL A 139 -2.31 9.70 23.38
N GLN A 140 -1.38 9.02 24.04
CA GLN A 140 0.03 9.40 24.17
C GLN A 140 0.95 8.16 24.06
N ILE A 141 2.26 8.36 24.18
CA ILE A 141 3.21 7.25 24.35
C ILE A 141 3.74 7.30 25.78
N ASP A 142 3.48 6.24 26.56
CA ASP A 142 4.05 6.06 27.89
C ASP A 142 5.42 5.43 27.76
N CYS A 143 6.47 6.13 28.18
CA CYS A 143 7.86 5.68 28.09
C CYS A 143 8.20 4.77 29.28
N THR A 144 7.65 3.56 29.26
CA THR A 144 7.73 2.59 30.37
C THR A 144 8.98 1.71 30.35
N ALA A 145 9.76 1.74 29.28
CA ALA A 145 10.93 0.87 29.05
C ALA A 145 10.65 -0.65 29.13
N GLU A 146 9.38 -1.06 29.06
CA GLU A 146 8.99 -2.48 29.09
C GLU A 146 9.46 -3.28 27.85
N GLY A 147 9.96 -2.60 26.82
CA GLY A 147 10.61 -3.21 25.68
C GLY A 147 9.69 -3.52 24.50
N SER A 148 10.32 -3.98 23.43
CA SER A 148 9.69 -4.37 22.16
C SER A 148 9.59 -5.88 22.03
N VAL A 149 8.57 -6.38 21.33
CA VAL A 149 8.38 -7.82 21.14
C VAL A 149 9.36 -8.35 20.09
N PHE A 150 10.10 -9.39 20.42
CA PHE A 150 11.06 -10.05 19.54
C PHE A 150 10.73 -11.54 19.41
N VAL A 151 10.61 -12.01 18.16
CA VAL A 151 10.27 -13.40 17.82
C VAL A 151 11.39 -13.99 16.97
N THR A 152 11.85 -15.18 17.34
CA THR A 152 12.68 -16.00 16.45
C THR A 152 11.82 -17.07 15.79
N ALA A 153 12.09 -17.35 14.52
CA ALA A 153 11.35 -18.34 13.76
C ALA A 153 12.25 -19.04 12.73
N ARG A 154 11.79 -20.19 12.24
CA ARG A 154 12.41 -20.89 11.11
C ARG A 154 11.37 -21.29 10.06
N SER A 155 11.79 -21.46 8.82
CA SER A 155 10.92 -21.89 7.74
C SER A 155 11.66 -22.72 6.68
N ASP A 156 10.93 -23.65 6.07
CA ASP A 156 11.43 -24.48 4.96
C ASP A 156 11.51 -23.74 3.62
N TYR A 157 11.06 -22.48 3.57
CA TYR A 157 11.20 -21.62 2.40
C TYR A 157 12.67 -21.52 1.94
N VAL A 158 12.84 -21.43 0.62
CA VAL A 158 14.09 -21.01 -0.03
C VAL A 158 13.91 -19.57 -0.48
N LEU A 159 14.89 -18.72 -0.20
CA LEU A 159 14.79 -17.28 -0.42
C LEU A 159 14.43 -16.91 -1.87
N ASP A 160 15.04 -17.57 -2.85
CA ASP A 160 14.81 -17.27 -4.27
C ASP A 160 13.40 -17.67 -4.71
N ASP A 161 12.88 -18.79 -4.21
CA ASP A 161 11.49 -19.20 -4.46
C ASP A 161 10.52 -18.21 -3.82
N LEU A 162 10.78 -17.83 -2.55
CA LEU A 162 10.00 -16.83 -1.83
C LEU A 162 9.98 -15.49 -2.57
N LEU A 163 11.13 -15.00 -3.06
CA LEU A 163 11.23 -13.76 -3.83
C LEU A 163 10.38 -13.79 -5.12
N ASN A 164 10.27 -14.95 -5.76
CA ASN A 164 9.49 -15.13 -6.99
C ASN A 164 7.98 -15.16 -6.74
N GLU A 165 7.55 -15.70 -5.60
CA GLU A 165 6.12 -15.80 -5.25
C GLU A 165 5.60 -14.65 -4.38
N PHE A 166 6.50 -13.88 -3.76
CA PHE A 166 6.13 -12.88 -2.78
C PHE A 166 5.28 -11.76 -3.40
N VAL A 167 4.10 -11.59 -2.83
CA VAL A 167 3.26 -10.41 -2.99
C VAL A 167 2.70 -10.04 -1.62
N PRO A 168 2.51 -8.75 -1.30
CA PRO A 168 1.99 -8.37 0.00
C PRO A 168 0.56 -8.86 0.17
N ARG A 169 0.32 -9.74 1.14
CA ARG A 169 -0.98 -10.34 1.45
C ARG A 169 -1.02 -10.80 2.91
N ASN A 170 -2.21 -11.12 3.42
CA ASN A 170 -2.39 -11.49 4.82
C ASN A 170 -1.53 -12.71 5.21
N GLU A 171 -1.47 -13.71 4.33
CA GLU A 171 -0.68 -14.93 4.57
C GLU A 171 0.81 -14.60 4.72
N MET A 172 1.36 -13.74 3.86
CA MET A 172 2.77 -13.32 3.92
C MET A 172 3.06 -12.53 5.20
N ARG A 173 2.13 -11.67 5.62
CA ARG A 173 2.26 -10.99 6.92
C ARG A 173 2.21 -11.97 8.09
N ASP A 174 1.27 -12.91 8.10
CA ASP A 174 1.09 -13.84 9.22
C ASP A 174 2.27 -14.79 9.41
N LEU A 175 2.90 -15.17 8.29
CA LEU A 175 4.13 -15.97 8.29
C LEU A 175 5.33 -15.17 8.81
N PHE A 176 5.57 -13.97 8.29
CA PHE A 176 6.87 -13.30 8.45
C PHE A 176 6.89 -12.12 9.42
N VAL A 177 5.74 -11.71 9.97
CA VAL A 177 5.65 -10.60 10.95
C VAL A 177 4.92 -11.10 12.20
N PRO A 178 5.34 -10.70 13.42
CA PRO A 178 4.67 -11.15 14.64
C PRO A 178 3.18 -10.83 14.62
N ALA A 179 2.37 -11.68 15.25
CA ALA A 179 0.98 -11.35 15.53
C ALA A 179 0.92 -10.07 16.38
N THR A 180 0.15 -9.09 15.93
CA THR A 180 -0.01 -7.80 16.60
C THR A 180 -1.35 -7.76 17.34
N PRO A 181 -1.42 -7.20 18.55
CA PRO A 181 -2.67 -7.05 19.28
C PRO A 181 -3.59 -6.05 18.58
N ALA A 182 -4.81 -5.92 19.11
CA ALA A 182 -5.67 -4.80 18.74
C ALA A 182 -4.94 -3.47 19.02
N PRO A 183 -4.99 -2.48 18.11
CA PRO A 183 -4.22 -1.24 18.23
C PRO A 183 -4.89 -0.22 19.16
N ASN A 184 -5.32 -0.68 20.33
CA ASN A 184 -5.90 0.14 21.39
C ASN A 184 -4.91 0.25 22.55
N PRO A 185 -4.80 1.41 23.21
CA PRO A 185 -4.09 1.52 24.48
C PRO A 185 -4.67 0.55 25.54
N PRO A 186 -3.84 -0.07 26.40
CA PRO A 186 -2.39 -0.15 26.31
C PRO A 186 -1.92 -1.19 25.28
N CYS A 187 -0.95 -0.85 24.42
CA CYS A 187 -0.33 -1.81 23.51
C CYS A 187 1.15 -1.52 23.21
N ALA A 188 1.92 -2.56 22.88
CA ALA A 188 3.32 -2.42 22.48
C ALA A 188 3.45 -1.74 21.11
N LEU A 189 4.58 -1.06 20.89
CA LEU A 189 4.77 -0.15 19.76
C LEU A 189 5.63 -0.74 18.64
N LEU A 190 6.51 -1.70 18.94
CA LEU A 190 7.39 -2.36 18.01
C LEU A 190 7.36 -3.88 18.20
N PHE A 191 7.22 -4.58 17.08
CA PHE A 191 7.29 -6.02 16.94
C PHE A 191 8.32 -6.38 15.89
N VAL A 192 9.18 -7.35 16.21
CA VAL A 192 10.28 -7.82 15.36
C VAL A 192 10.20 -9.33 15.25
N GLN A 193 10.35 -9.88 14.03
CA GLN A 193 10.54 -11.31 13.80
C GLN A 193 11.79 -11.54 12.95
N VAL A 194 12.67 -12.43 13.40
CA VAL A 194 13.79 -12.94 12.61
C VAL A 194 13.46 -14.36 12.20
N THR A 195 13.22 -14.58 10.91
CA THR A 195 12.88 -15.90 10.35
C THR A 195 14.04 -16.43 9.53
N HIS A 196 14.67 -17.51 10.01
CA HIS A 196 15.73 -18.21 9.29
C HIS A 196 15.14 -19.18 8.26
N LEU A 197 15.58 -19.06 7.01
CA LEU A 197 15.12 -19.88 5.88
C LEU A 197 16.03 -21.10 5.69
N ARG A 198 15.52 -22.16 5.06
CA ARG A 198 16.26 -23.41 4.81
C ARG A 198 17.58 -23.20 4.05
N CYS A 199 17.64 -22.20 3.17
CA CYS A 199 18.84 -21.87 2.41
C CYS A 199 19.83 -20.94 3.15
N GLY A 200 19.62 -20.70 4.45
CA GLY A 200 20.41 -19.78 5.27
C GLY A 200 20.08 -18.29 5.05
N GLY A 201 19.12 -17.96 4.18
CA GLY A 201 18.60 -16.60 4.04
C GLY A 201 17.75 -16.22 5.26
N VAL A 202 17.49 -14.93 5.45
CA VAL A 202 16.68 -14.43 6.57
C VAL A 202 15.57 -13.50 6.07
N VAL A 203 14.40 -13.61 6.68
CA VAL A 203 13.34 -12.60 6.62
C VAL A 203 13.27 -11.90 7.96
N LEU A 204 13.57 -10.60 7.96
CA LEU A 204 13.33 -9.70 9.08
C LEU A 204 11.97 -9.02 8.89
N GLY A 205 11.00 -9.35 9.72
CA GLY A 205 9.68 -8.73 9.72
C GLY A 205 9.55 -7.71 10.84
N LEU A 206 9.00 -6.53 10.52
CA LEU A 206 8.74 -5.47 11.50
C LEU A 206 7.26 -5.12 11.51
N ALA A 207 6.72 -4.78 12.68
CA ALA A 207 5.43 -4.13 12.82
C ALA A 207 5.56 -2.95 13.79
N LEU A 208 5.47 -1.73 13.26
CA LEU A 208 5.53 -0.49 14.04
C LEU A 208 4.15 0.14 14.15
N HIS A 209 3.75 0.58 15.34
CA HIS A 209 2.48 1.27 15.53
C HIS A 209 2.53 2.66 14.86
N HIS A 210 1.62 2.91 13.92
CA HIS A 210 1.72 4.05 13.01
C HIS A 210 1.45 5.40 13.71
N SER A 211 0.81 5.43 14.88
CA SER A 211 0.70 6.66 15.68
C SER A 211 2.05 7.14 16.24
N VAL A 212 3.11 6.32 16.20
CA VAL A 212 4.44 6.71 16.68
C VAL A 212 5.37 7.08 15.53
N VAL A 213 5.16 6.51 14.35
CA VAL A 213 6.08 6.65 13.22
C VAL A 213 5.34 6.81 11.90
N ASP A 214 5.82 7.73 11.07
CA ASP A 214 5.64 7.63 9.62
C ASP A 214 6.80 6.85 8.97
N ALA A 215 6.74 6.67 7.65
CA ALA A 215 7.74 5.90 6.92
C ALA A 215 9.17 6.46 7.03
N ARG A 216 9.33 7.79 7.18
CA ARG A 216 10.65 8.41 7.32
C ARG A 216 11.24 8.17 8.70
N SER A 217 10.41 8.27 9.74
CA SER A 217 10.83 7.90 11.10
C SER A 217 11.13 6.40 11.22
N ALA A 218 10.34 5.54 10.58
CA ALA A 218 10.63 4.10 10.52
C ALA A 218 11.97 3.80 9.83
N ALA A 219 12.29 4.51 8.73
CA ALA A 219 13.58 4.40 8.06
C ALA A 219 14.75 4.83 8.96
N HIS A 220 14.60 5.97 9.64
CA HIS A 220 15.60 6.49 10.58
C HIS A 220 15.90 5.50 11.72
N PHE A 221 14.86 4.86 12.27
CA PHE A 221 15.03 3.79 13.26
C PHE A 221 15.77 2.58 12.68
N ALA A 222 15.31 2.04 11.54
CA ALA A 222 15.89 0.85 10.93
C ALA A 222 17.37 1.06 10.53
N GLU A 223 17.70 2.22 9.97
CA GLU A 223 19.07 2.60 9.61
C GLU A 223 19.97 2.73 10.85
N THR A 224 19.48 3.37 11.90
CA THR A 224 20.25 3.53 13.14
C THR A 224 20.49 2.17 13.82
N TRP A 225 19.45 1.33 13.89
CA TRP A 225 19.57 -0.01 14.45
C TRP A 225 20.56 -0.87 13.64
N ALA A 226 20.45 -0.85 12.31
CA ALA A 226 21.39 -1.52 11.43
C ALA A 226 22.83 -1.01 11.65
N SER A 227 23.04 0.31 11.74
CA SER A 227 24.36 0.91 12.02
C SER A 227 24.95 0.45 13.36
N ILE A 228 24.13 0.40 14.42
CA ILE A 228 24.50 -0.10 15.75
C ILE A 228 24.84 -1.59 15.72
N SER A 229 24.13 -2.38 14.92
CA SER A 229 24.43 -3.81 14.73
C SER A 229 25.81 -4.02 14.11
N ARG A 230 26.17 -3.20 13.11
CA ARG A 230 27.48 -3.27 12.43
C ARG A 230 28.67 -2.83 13.29
N GLY A 231 28.42 -2.20 14.43
CA GLY A 231 29.47 -1.54 15.21
C GLY A 231 30.16 -0.41 14.45
N SER A 232 29.41 0.32 13.60
CA SER A 232 29.97 1.39 12.78
C SER A 232 30.65 2.45 13.64
N THR A 233 31.93 2.72 13.39
CA THR A 233 32.72 3.78 14.05
C THR A 233 32.72 5.10 13.27
N GLY A 234 31.77 5.25 12.33
CA GLY A 234 31.59 6.48 11.55
C GLY A 234 30.94 7.60 12.35
N ASP A 235 30.34 8.57 11.67
CA ASP A 235 29.57 9.64 12.33
C ASP A 235 28.45 9.05 13.20
N ALA A 236 28.25 9.64 14.38
CA ALA A 236 27.18 9.22 15.27
C ALA A 236 25.82 9.30 14.54
N PRO A 237 24.94 8.29 14.67
CA PRO A 237 23.61 8.33 14.08
C PRO A 237 22.88 9.61 14.47
N LEU A 238 22.13 10.18 13.53
CA LEU A 238 21.32 11.37 13.78
C LEU A 238 20.40 11.13 15.00
N PRO A 239 20.46 11.94 16.06
CA PRO A 239 19.62 11.71 17.24
C PRO A 239 18.14 11.97 16.91
N PRO A 240 17.22 11.11 17.37
CA PRO A 240 15.79 11.35 17.19
C PRO A 240 15.31 12.51 18.07
N CYS A 241 14.33 13.25 17.56
CA CYS A 241 13.65 14.34 18.26
C CYS A 241 12.19 13.95 18.47
N PHE A 242 11.79 13.82 19.74
CA PHE A 242 10.44 13.43 20.15
C PHE A 242 9.55 14.62 20.57
N ASP A 243 9.95 15.86 20.26
CA ASP A 243 9.11 17.03 20.53
C ASP A 243 8.01 17.17 19.47
N HIS A 244 6.93 16.44 19.67
CA HIS A 244 5.75 16.48 18.80
C HIS A 244 4.96 17.78 18.95
N ARG A 245 5.21 18.59 19.99
CA ARG A 245 4.52 19.87 20.21
C ARG A 245 4.89 20.91 19.15
N LEU A 246 5.95 20.68 18.38
CA LEU A 246 6.27 21.44 17.16
C LEU A 246 5.11 21.44 16.13
N LEU A 247 4.22 20.43 16.22
CA LEU A 247 3.01 20.28 15.42
C LEU A 247 1.73 20.45 16.25
N ALA A 248 1.78 21.15 17.38
CA ALA A 248 0.59 21.52 18.13
C ALA A 248 -0.27 22.52 17.36
N ALA A 249 -1.59 22.45 17.57
CA ALA A 249 -2.52 23.45 17.08
C ALA A 249 -2.24 24.82 17.70
N ARG A 250 -2.57 25.88 16.95
CA ARG A 250 -2.42 27.25 17.44
C ARG A 250 -3.45 27.54 18.53
N PRO A 251 -3.13 28.40 19.52
CA PRO A 251 -4.09 28.81 20.55
C PRO A 251 -5.39 29.38 19.95
N THR A 252 -5.26 30.22 18.92
CA THR A 252 -6.39 30.67 18.10
C THR A 252 -6.41 29.87 16.80
N ARG A 253 -7.30 28.88 16.75
CA ARG A 253 -7.49 28.02 15.57
C ARG A 253 -7.87 28.86 14.36
N THR A 254 -7.13 28.69 13.26
CA THR A 254 -7.37 29.38 12.00
C THR A 254 -7.40 28.36 10.85
N VAL A 255 -8.60 27.90 10.50
CA VAL A 255 -8.80 26.94 9.40
C VAL A 255 -8.98 27.71 8.10
N LEU A 256 -7.98 27.65 7.23
CA LEU A 256 -7.93 28.37 5.94
C LEU A 256 -8.42 27.52 4.75
N TYR A 257 -8.40 26.19 4.90
CA TYR A 257 -8.74 25.24 3.84
C TYR A 257 -9.78 24.23 4.32
N ASP A 258 -10.47 23.62 3.36
CA ASP A 258 -11.60 22.72 3.63
C ASP A 258 -11.20 21.31 4.11
N HIS A 259 -10.00 20.84 3.75
CA HIS A 259 -9.46 19.51 4.09
C HIS A 259 -10.41 18.33 3.77
N PRO A 260 -10.95 18.23 2.54
CA PRO A 260 -11.92 17.20 2.17
C PRO A 260 -11.39 15.77 2.37
N GLU A 261 -10.08 15.57 2.32
CA GLU A 261 -9.42 14.28 2.55
C GLU A 261 -9.61 13.73 3.96
N TYR A 262 -10.02 14.57 4.91
CA TYR A 262 -10.22 14.23 6.33
C TYR A 262 -11.70 14.24 6.73
N LYS A 263 -12.60 14.48 5.77
CA LYS A 263 -14.04 14.45 5.99
C LYS A 263 -14.62 13.09 5.58
N PRO A 264 -15.63 12.57 6.29
CA PRO A 264 -16.36 11.39 5.87
C PRO A 264 -16.86 11.57 4.43
N GLU A 265 -16.68 10.56 3.58
CA GLU A 265 -17.38 10.52 2.30
C GLU A 265 -18.86 10.18 2.57
N PRO A 266 -19.82 10.78 1.82
CA PRO A 266 -21.17 10.22 1.73
C PRO A 266 -21.07 8.74 1.38
N GLU A 267 -21.99 7.90 1.89
CA GLU A 267 -21.90 6.44 1.74
C GLU A 267 -21.44 6.03 0.33
N PRO A 268 -20.33 5.29 0.20
CA PRO A 268 -19.75 5.00 -1.10
C PRO A 268 -20.75 4.20 -1.92
N VAL A 269 -21.05 4.68 -3.13
CA VAL A 269 -21.95 4.01 -4.10
C VAL A 269 -21.50 2.56 -4.37
N HIS A 270 -20.21 2.26 -4.17
CA HIS A 270 -19.63 0.93 -4.17
C HIS A 270 -18.65 0.76 -3.00
N PRO A 271 -19.08 0.22 -1.84
CA PRO A 271 -18.19 0.01 -0.70
C PRO A 271 -17.12 -1.04 -1.04
N VAL A 272 -15.86 -0.69 -0.80
CA VAL A 272 -14.75 -1.66 -0.87
C VAL A 272 -14.80 -2.52 0.39
N THR A 273 -14.95 -3.83 0.24
CA THR A 273 -14.75 -4.76 1.36
C THR A 273 -13.25 -4.83 1.64
N ALA A 274 -12.83 -4.31 2.79
CA ALA A 274 -11.41 -4.18 3.17
C ALA A 274 -10.61 -5.49 3.15
N ALA A 275 -11.29 -6.64 3.09
CA ALA A 275 -10.69 -7.97 3.15
C ALA A 275 -10.42 -8.65 1.79
N ASN A 276 -10.90 -8.11 0.66
CA ASN A 276 -10.76 -8.79 -0.63
C ASN A 276 -9.99 -7.93 -1.65
N TYR A 277 -8.68 -8.15 -1.73
CA TYR A 277 -7.82 -7.54 -2.74
C TYR A 277 -6.89 -8.59 -3.35
N ALA A 278 -6.50 -8.38 -4.61
CA ALA A 278 -5.34 -9.02 -5.19
C ALA A 278 -4.16 -8.04 -5.16
N SER A 279 -2.96 -8.55 -4.89
CA SER A 279 -1.74 -7.76 -4.87
C SER A 279 -0.78 -8.16 -5.98
N THR A 280 0.08 -7.23 -6.37
CA THR A 280 1.24 -7.52 -7.20
C THR A 280 2.39 -6.59 -6.92
N ILE A 281 3.60 -7.07 -7.24
CA ILE A 281 4.78 -6.24 -7.40
C ILE A 281 5.06 -6.10 -8.90
N ILE A 282 5.27 -4.87 -9.38
CA ILE A 282 5.66 -4.58 -10.77
C ILE A 282 6.94 -3.75 -10.72
N THR A 283 7.95 -4.11 -11.51
CA THR A 283 9.18 -3.32 -11.64
C THR A 283 9.19 -2.57 -12.97
N LEU A 284 9.43 -1.26 -12.92
CA LEU A 284 9.71 -0.43 -14.09
C LEU A 284 11.22 -0.24 -14.18
N THR A 285 11.77 -0.45 -15.37
CA THR A 285 13.19 -0.22 -15.64
C THR A 285 13.51 1.28 -15.67
N LYS A 286 14.79 1.64 -15.53
CA LYS A 286 15.26 3.03 -15.67
C LYS A 286 14.87 3.66 -17.02
N ALA A 287 14.91 2.87 -18.10
CA ALA A 287 14.51 3.31 -19.43
C ALA A 287 13.01 3.63 -19.50
N GLN A 288 12.18 2.72 -18.98
CA GLN A 288 10.74 2.89 -18.87
C GLN A 288 10.35 4.11 -18.03
N VAL A 289 11.02 4.31 -16.88
CA VAL A 289 10.81 5.49 -16.03
C VAL A 289 11.20 6.77 -16.76
N THR A 290 12.32 6.77 -17.48
CA THR A 290 12.78 7.92 -18.28
C THR A 290 11.78 8.27 -19.38
N ALA A 291 11.31 7.28 -20.14
CA ALA A 291 10.32 7.46 -21.20
C ALA A 291 8.99 8.00 -20.66
N LEU A 292 8.51 7.46 -19.53
CA LEU A 292 7.31 7.95 -18.86
C LEU A 292 7.45 9.41 -18.43
N LYS A 293 8.59 9.79 -17.84
CA LYS A 293 8.85 11.18 -17.43
C LYS A 293 8.88 12.14 -18.62
N ALA A 294 9.38 11.71 -19.77
CA ALA A 294 9.39 12.55 -20.98
C ALA A 294 7.97 12.96 -21.43
N ARG A 295 6.96 12.10 -21.18
CA ARG A 295 5.53 12.40 -21.45
C ARG A 295 4.84 13.22 -20.36
N CYS A 296 5.52 13.46 -19.26
CA CYS A 296 5.04 14.17 -18.08
C CYS A 296 5.98 15.35 -17.76
N ALA A 297 6.08 16.32 -18.68
CA ALA A 297 6.99 17.46 -18.53
C ALA A 297 6.87 18.12 -17.14
N GLY A 298 8.01 18.25 -16.44
CA GLY A 298 8.10 18.82 -15.09
C GLY A 298 7.66 17.90 -13.94
N ALA A 299 7.21 16.67 -14.22
CA ALA A 299 6.82 15.72 -13.17
C ALA A 299 8.05 15.00 -12.58
N SER A 300 8.01 14.77 -11.26
CA SER A 300 8.92 13.84 -10.61
C SER A 300 8.60 12.39 -11.03
N THR A 301 9.54 11.48 -10.81
CA THR A 301 9.32 10.04 -11.02
C THR A 301 8.04 9.57 -10.33
N PHE A 302 7.83 9.96 -9.07
CA PHE A 302 6.63 9.62 -8.30
C PHE A 302 5.38 10.04 -9.06
N ARG A 303 5.27 11.33 -9.40
CA ARG A 303 4.08 11.93 -10.03
C ARG A 303 3.77 11.29 -11.38
N ALA A 304 4.79 11.03 -12.20
CA ALA A 304 4.61 10.40 -13.51
C ALA A 304 4.12 8.95 -13.37
N VAL A 305 4.71 8.18 -12.45
CA VAL A 305 4.35 6.78 -12.19
C VAL A 305 2.94 6.66 -11.62
N VAL A 306 2.60 7.43 -10.59
CA VAL A 306 1.25 7.34 -9.98
C VAL A 306 0.16 7.85 -10.92
N ALA A 307 0.48 8.81 -11.80
CA ALA A 307 -0.44 9.25 -12.85
C ALA A 307 -0.77 8.11 -13.83
N LEU A 308 0.25 7.38 -14.29
CA LEU A 308 0.05 6.21 -15.14
C LEU A 308 -0.75 5.13 -14.43
N VAL A 309 -0.36 4.77 -13.20
CA VAL A 309 -1.05 3.74 -12.40
C VAL A 309 -2.52 4.11 -12.17
N TRP A 310 -2.80 5.37 -11.86
CA TRP A 310 -4.17 5.86 -11.68
C TRP A 310 -4.99 5.75 -12.96
N GLN A 311 -4.41 6.15 -14.11
CA GLN A 311 -5.04 6.02 -15.41
C GLN A 311 -5.32 4.55 -15.79
N CYS A 312 -4.37 3.65 -15.56
CA CYS A 312 -4.54 2.21 -15.79
C CYS A 312 -5.60 1.62 -14.86
N ALA A 313 -5.66 2.03 -13.59
CA ALA A 313 -6.68 1.58 -12.64
C ALA A 313 -8.09 2.03 -13.06
N CYS A 314 -8.25 3.27 -13.54
CA CYS A 314 -9.51 3.77 -14.09
C CYS A 314 -9.97 2.95 -15.30
N ARG A 315 -9.06 2.65 -16.24
CA ARG A 315 -9.35 1.81 -17.42
C ARG A 315 -9.75 0.39 -17.01
N ALA A 316 -8.96 -0.24 -16.14
CA ALA A 316 -9.18 -1.62 -15.70
C ALA A 316 -10.51 -1.80 -14.96
N ARG A 317 -10.93 -0.81 -14.17
CA ARG A 317 -12.21 -0.85 -13.44
C ARG A 317 -13.43 -0.57 -14.30
N SER A 318 -13.26 -0.11 -15.55
CA SER A 318 -14.36 0.21 -16.47
C SER A 318 -15.45 1.09 -15.84
N LEU A 319 -15.04 2.10 -15.06
CA LEU A 319 -15.96 3.00 -14.36
C LEU A 319 -16.64 3.97 -15.35
N PRO A 320 -17.86 4.48 -15.04
CA PRO A 320 -18.51 5.49 -15.85
C PRO A 320 -17.61 6.72 -16.05
N PRO A 321 -17.51 7.30 -17.26
CA PRO A 321 -16.67 8.48 -17.52
C PRO A 321 -16.95 9.68 -16.62
N GLU A 322 -18.19 9.82 -16.15
CA GLU A 322 -18.70 10.92 -15.32
C GLU A 322 -18.41 10.69 -13.83
N ALA A 323 -18.02 9.47 -13.43
CA ALA A 323 -17.73 9.15 -12.04
C ALA A 323 -16.52 9.94 -11.55
N GLU A 324 -16.63 10.49 -10.34
CA GLU A 324 -15.52 11.15 -9.67
C GLU A 324 -14.46 10.15 -9.22
N THR A 325 -13.20 10.49 -9.44
CA THR A 325 -12.05 9.74 -8.99
C THR A 325 -11.04 10.66 -8.31
N ARG A 326 -10.47 10.19 -7.20
CA ARG A 326 -9.44 10.90 -6.44
C ARG A 326 -8.15 10.10 -6.43
N LEU A 327 -7.03 10.79 -6.67
CA LEU A 327 -5.70 10.28 -6.38
C LEU A 327 -5.21 10.88 -5.07
N TYR A 328 -5.27 10.11 -3.98
CA TYR A 328 -4.72 10.48 -2.70
C TYR A 328 -3.20 10.32 -2.69
N SER A 329 -2.51 11.31 -2.14
CA SER A 329 -1.07 11.32 -1.95
C SER A 329 -0.69 11.83 -0.56
N MET A 330 0.48 11.41 -0.11
CA MET A 330 1.05 11.78 1.17
C MET A 330 2.22 12.74 0.96
N ILE A 331 2.29 13.84 1.71
CA ILE A 331 3.35 14.85 1.61
C ILE A 331 4.10 14.91 2.94
N ASP A 332 5.42 14.69 2.91
CA ASP A 332 6.30 14.94 4.05
C ASP A 332 6.47 16.45 4.26
N MET A 333 6.01 16.96 5.40
CA MET A 333 5.99 18.38 5.71
C MET A 333 7.25 18.85 6.43
N ARG A 334 8.16 17.95 6.87
CA ARG A 334 9.34 18.32 7.68
C ARG A 334 10.12 19.50 7.10
N ALA A 335 10.43 19.46 5.80
CA ALA A 335 11.18 20.52 5.11
C ALA A 335 10.31 21.66 4.54
N ARG A 336 8.99 21.56 4.67
CA ARG A 336 8.01 22.51 4.06
C ARG A 336 7.38 23.45 5.07
N LEU A 337 7.52 23.16 6.36
CA LEU A 337 7.08 24.04 7.44
C LEU A 337 8.05 25.22 7.59
N ALA A 338 7.55 26.31 8.16
CA ALA A 338 8.33 27.50 8.49
C ALA A 338 8.22 27.81 10.01
N PRO A 339 9.30 27.59 10.80
CA PRO A 339 10.57 26.96 10.42
C PRO A 339 10.41 25.46 10.10
N PRO A 340 11.37 24.85 9.37
CA PRO A 340 11.35 23.41 9.13
C PRO A 340 11.51 22.62 10.43
N LEU A 341 10.98 21.40 10.46
CA LEU A 341 11.19 20.49 11.60
C LEU A 341 12.66 20.07 11.69
N PRO A 342 13.13 19.73 12.91
CA PRO A 342 14.47 19.16 13.09
C PRO A 342 14.69 17.95 12.17
N PRO A 343 15.90 17.76 11.59
CA PRO A 343 16.18 16.62 10.71
C PRO A 343 15.84 15.26 11.34
N GLY A 344 16.03 15.14 12.66
CA GLY A 344 15.74 13.93 13.44
C GLY A 344 14.30 13.83 13.97
N TYR A 345 13.36 14.69 13.55
CA TYR A 345 11.96 14.63 14.01
C TYR A 345 11.36 13.23 13.83
N PHE A 346 11.03 12.60 14.95
CA PHE A 346 10.58 11.21 15.03
C PHE A 346 9.12 11.15 15.43
N GLY A 347 8.24 10.95 14.43
CA GLY A 347 6.79 11.07 14.56
C GLY A 347 6.13 11.13 13.19
N ASN A 348 4.83 11.41 13.13
CA ASN A 348 4.13 11.66 11.87
C ASN A 348 4.17 13.15 11.52
N ALA A 349 4.85 13.50 10.44
CA ALA A 349 4.83 14.86 9.88
C ALA A 349 4.30 14.86 8.44
N VAL A 350 3.33 14.00 8.15
CA VAL A 350 2.80 13.76 6.82
C VAL A 350 1.35 14.20 6.72
N ILE A 351 1.02 14.93 5.66
CA ILE A 351 -0.37 15.32 5.35
C ILE A 351 -0.89 14.54 4.15
N ARG A 352 -2.19 14.26 4.15
CA ARG A 352 -2.90 13.62 3.04
C ARG A 352 -3.57 14.70 2.20
N THR A 353 -3.34 14.64 0.89
CA THR A 353 -3.95 15.53 -0.11
C THR A 353 -4.48 14.69 -1.26
N SER A 354 -5.34 15.25 -2.10
CA SER A 354 -5.87 14.54 -3.25
C SER A 354 -5.97 15.41 -4.51
N ALA A 355 -5.87 14.76 -5.66
CA ALA A 355 -6.26 15.32 -6.94
C ALA A 355 -7.62 14.74 -7.34
N LEU A 356 -8.62 15.61 -7.56
CA LEU A 356 -9.95 15.24 -8.04
C LEU A 356 -10.04 15.40 -9.56
N ALA A 357 -10.68 14.44 -10.23
CA ALA A 357 -11.03 14.48 -11.64
C ALA A 357 -12.21 13.54 -11.91
N THR A 358 -12.77 13.59 -13.12
CA THR A 358 -13.65 12.51 -13.59
C THR A 358 -12.84 11.38 -14.21
N VAL A 359 -13.39 10.16 -14.23
CA VAL A 359 -12.76 9.00 -14.88
C VAL A 359 -12.49 9.30 -16.35
N GLY A 360 -13.43 9.94 -17.04
CA GLY A 360 -13.30 10.34 -18.45
C GLY A 360 -12.14 11.30 -18.67
N GLU A 361 -11.97 12.30 -17.80
CA GLU A 361 -10.82 13.20 -17.87
C GLU A 361 -9.49 12.47 -17.70
N VAL A 362 -9.39 11.56 -16.72
CA VAL A 362 -8.14 10.81 -16.45
C VAL A 362 -7.82 9.87 -17.61
N VAL A 363 -8.82 9.18 -18.16
CA VAL A 363 -8.62 8.15 -19.19
C VAL A 363 -8.41 8.75 -20.58
N ALA A 364 -9.14 9.80 -20.95
CA ALA A 364 -9.10 10.39 -22.29
C ALA A 364 -7.89 11.30 -22.54
N ASN A 365 -7.30 11.88 -21.48
CA ASN A 365 -6.14 12.76 -21.62
C ASN A 365 -4.81 11.99 -21.59
N PRO A 366 -3.72 12.56 -22.15
CA PRO A 366 -2.37 12.02 -21.99
C PRO A 366 -1.99 11.94 -20.50
N VAL A 367 -1.13 10.97 -20.14
CA VAL A 367 -0.67 10.76 -18.74
C VAL A 367 -0.12 12.04 -18.07
N GLY A 368 0.47 12.95 -18.85
CA GLY A 368 0.93 14.26 -18.37
C GLY A 368 -0.17 15.14 -17.76
N TYR A 369 -1.43 14.96 -18.15
CA TYR A 369 -2.58 15.63 -17.53
C TYR A 369 -2.76 15.19 -16.07
N ALA A 370 -2.84 13.89 -15.83
CA ALA A 370 -2.94 13.32 -14.50
C ALA A 370 -1.69 13.65 -13.65
N ALA A 371 -0.50 13.69 -14.26
CA ALA A 371 0.72 14.09 -13.58
C ALA A 371 0.70 15.57 -13.12
N ARG A 372 0.14 16.49 -13.91
CA ARG A 372 -0.05 17.89 -13.51
C ARG A 372 -1.07 18.05 -12.37
N ARG A 373 -2.16 17.28 -12.42
CA ARG A 373 -3.14 17.22 -11.31
C ARG A 373 -2.46 16.74 -10.02
N ALA A 374 -1.67 15.67 -10.09
CA ALA A 374 -0.90 15.16 -8.96
C ALA A 374 0.16 16.16 -8.46
N LEU A 375 0.80 16.92 -9.36
CA LEU A 375 1.72 18.00 -9.02
C LEU A 375 1.03 19.06 -8.16
N ALA A 376 -0.13 19.57 -8.58
CA ALA A 376 -0.87 20.58 -7.82
C ALA A 376 -1.26 20.08 -6.43
N ALA A 377 -1.82 18.86 -6.34
CA ALA A 377 -2.21 18.26 -5.07
C ALA A 377 -1.01 18.08 -4.11
N THR A 378 0.17 17.75 -4.63
CA THR A 378 1.37 17.45 -3.81
C THR A 378 2.32 18.64 -3.60
N SER A 379 1.89 19.85 -3.94
CA SER A 379 2.70 21.08 -3.79
C SER A 379 2.29 21.95 -2.60
N GLN A 380 1.48 21.41 -1.68
CA GLN A 380 1.08 22.11 -0.45
C GLN A 380 2.28 22.39 0.47
N GLY A 381 2.21 23.52 1.18
CA GLY A 381 3.25 24.05 2.07
C GLY A 381 2.77 24.31 3.50
N ASP A 382 3.49 25.16 4.24
CA ASP A 382 3.25 25.46 5.66
C ASP A 382 1.80 25.84 5.99
N ASP A 383 1.22 26.82 5.30
CA ASP A 383 -0.15 27.29 5.57
C ASP A 383 -1.20 26.18 5.51
N TYR A 384 -1.08 25.27 4.55
CA TYR A 384 -2.01 24.15 4.41
C TYR A 384 -1.84 23.16 5.58
N ALA A 385 -0.60 22.83 5.95
CA ALA A 385 -0.34 21.94 7.08
C ALA A 385 -0.79 22.54 8.42
N ARG A 386 -0.49 23.82 8.68
CA ARG A 386 -0.94 24.50 9.91
C ARG A 386 -2.45 24.62 9.96
N SER A 387 -3.10 24.93 8.84
CA SER A 387 -4.56 24.91 8.76
C SER A 387 -5.14 23.51 9.02
N LEU A 388 -4.49 22.45 8.55
CA LEU A 388 -4.94 21.08 8.78
C LEU A 388 -4.82 20.70 10.26
N VAL A 389 -3.70 21.02 10.90
CA VAL A 389 -3.50 20.76 12.35
C VAL A 389 -4.60 21.45 13.16
N ASP A 390 -4.92 22.71 12.85
CA ASP A 390 -6.01 23.44 13.52
C ASP A 390 -7.40 22.88 13.19
N TYR A 391 -7.62 22.37 11.98
CA TYR A 391 -8.85 21.67 11.64
C TYR A 391 -9.00 20.41 12.49
N LEU A 392 -7.94 19.60 12.55
CA LEU A 392 -7.90 18.34 13.29
C LEU A 392 -8.12 18.51 14.80
N GLU A 393 -7.73 19.65 15.37
CA GLU A 393 -7.96 19.98 16.78
C GLU A 393 -9.46 20.05 17.14
N GLY A 394 -10.33 20.36 16.19
CA GLY A 394 -11.77 20.49 16.43
C GLY A 394 -12.62 19.34 15.96
N VAL A 395 -12.02 18.23 15.56
CA VAL A 395 -12.75 17.03 15.14
C VAL A 395 -12.33 15.87 16.02
N ASP A 396 -13.25 14.94 16.22
CA ASP A 396 -12.92 13.70 16.92
C ASP A 396 -11.99 12.86 16.04
N ALA A 397 -10.73 12.74 16.47
CA ALA A 397 -9.75 11.93 15.79
C ALA A 397 -10.23 10.49 15.59
N MET A 398 -11.04 9.93 16.51
CA MET A 398 -11.55 8.57 16.39
C MET A 398 -12.45 8.35 15.16
N ASN A 399 -13.14 9.40 14.70
CA ASN A 399 -14.07 9.35 13.57
C ASN A 399 -13.45 9.75 12.23
N LEU A 400 -12.14 9.99 12.17
CA LEU A 400 -11.48 10.35 10.91
C LEU A 400 -11.52 9.19 9.90
N PRO A 401 -11.77 9.47 8.61
CA PRO A 401 -11.68 8.48 7.54
C PRO A 401 -10.20 8.10 7.32
N ARG A 402 -9.79 6.97 7.90
CA ARG A 402 -8.40 6.46 7.81
C ARG A 402 -8.25 5.36 6.76
N SER A 403 -9.30 4.58 6.55
CA SER A 403 -9.34 3.38 5.69
C SER A 403 -10.63 3.34 4.89
N GLY A 404 -10.63 2.58 3.78
CA GLY A 404 -11.78 2.49 2.90
C GLY A 404 -11.91 3.76 2.08
N ILE A 405 -11.46 3.70 0.83
CA ILE A 405 -11.76 4.73 -0.16
C ILE A 405 -12.77 4.14 -1.14
N SER A 406 -13.59 4.98 -1.78
CA SER A 406 -14.42 4.54 -2.90
C SER A 406 -13.60 3.70 -3.90
N ARG A 407 -14.22 2.67 -4.51
CA ARG A 407 -13.62 1.90 -5.60
C ARG A 407 -13.10 2.79 -6.73
N ALA A 408 -13.70 3.96 -6.93
CA ALA A 408 -13.26 4.91 -7.94
C ALA A 408 -11.94 5.60 -7.58
N HIS A 409 -11.55 5.64 -6.31
CA HIS A 409 -10.39 6.35 -5.83
C HIS A 409 -9.14 5.46 -5.81
N PHE A 410 -7.99 6.12 -5.65
CA PHE A 410 -6.69 5.46 -5.61
C PHE A 410 -5.77 6.18 -4.62
N ARG A 411 -5.01 5.43 -3.79
CA ARG A 411 -4.06 5.99 -2.83
C ARG A 411 -2.64 5.61 -3.23
N ALA A 412 -1.75 6.61 -3.28
CA ALA A 412 -0.35 6.42 -3.57
C ALA A 412 0.54 6.92 -2.43
N ILE A 413 1.49 6.09 -2.03
CA ILE A 413 2.51 6.42 -1.03
C ILE A 413 3.89 6.24 -1.64
N SER A 414 4.74 7.25 -1.49
CA SER A 414 6.14 7.17 -1.90
C SER A 414 7.00 6.68 -0.73
N TRP A 415 7.72 5.58 -0.93
CA TRP A 415 8.87 5.19 -0.10
C TRP A 415 10.19 5.43 -0.82
N MET A 416 10.16 6.04 -2.00
CA MET A 416 11.38 6.45 -2.69
C MET A 416 12.15 7.51 -1.89
N GLY A 417 13.48 7.39 -1.91
CA GLY A 417 14.38 8.30 -1.22
C GLY A 417 14.49 8.06 0.28
N MET A 418 13.90 6.98 0.79
CA MET A 418 14.08 6.50 2.17
C MET A 418 15.12 5.37 2.18
N SER A 419 15.98 5.36 3.19
CA SER A 419 17.05 4.35 3.41
C SER A 419 16.53 2.98 3.88
N LEU A 420 15.23 2.71 3.73
CA LEU A 420 14.63 1.43 4.10
C LEU A 420 15.27 0.26 3.35
N HIS A 421 15.77 0.48 2.13
CA HIS A 421 16.46 -0.55 1.36
C HIS A 421 17.95 -0.70 1.71
N ASP A 422 18.49 0.17 2.57
CA ASP A 422 19.92 0.29 2.89
C ASP A 422 20.26 -0.23 4.30
N SER A 423 19.30 -0.87 4.97
CA SER A 423 19.45 -1.37 6.34
C SER A 423 20.39 -2.59 6.41
N ASP A 424 21.69 -2.37 6.29
CA ASP A 424 22.72 -3.41 6.37
C ASP A 424 23.03 -3.75 7.84
N PHE A 425 22.74 -4.96 8.33
CA PHE A 425 23.04 -5.29 9.74
C PHE A 425 24.49 -5.72 10.01
N GLY A 426 25.34 -5.71 8.98
CA GLY A 426 26.75 -6.15 9.00
C GLY A 426 27.00 -7.29 8.02
N TRP A 427 25.92 -7.73 7.40
CA TRP A 427 25.86 -8.90 6.55
C TRP A 427 25.45 -8.57 5.11
N GLY A 428 25.28 -7.30 4.78
CA GLY A 428 24.82 -6.79 3.49
C GLY A 428 23.42 -6.19 3.57
N ALA A 429 23.12 -5.31 2.62
CA ALA A 429 21.79 -4.72 2.44
C ALA A 429 20.74 -5.79 2.07
N PRO A 430 19.46 -5.56 2.38
CA PRO A 430 18.39 -6.47 1.98
C PRO A 430 18.27 -6.57 0.44
N VAL A 431 18.06 -7.77 -0.07
CA VAL A 431 17.76 -8.01 -1.49
C VAL A 431 16.34 -7.59 -1.87
N PHE A 432 15.46 -7.46 -0.88
CA PHE A 432 14.11 -6.92 -1.00
C PHE A 432 13.68 -6.24 0.29
N MET A 433 13.00 -5.10 0.18
CA MET A 433 12.25 -4.49 1.28
C MET A 433 10.91 -4.01 0.73
N GLY A 434 9.84 -4.32 1.45
CA GLY A 434 8.50 -3.89 1.07
C GLY A 434 7.45 -4.12 2.16
N PRO A 435 6.20 -3.72 1.90
CA PRO A 435 5.09 -4.02 2.79
C PRO A 435 4.85 -5.53 2.85
N ALA A 436 4.50 -6.05 4.03
CA ALA A 436 4.12 -7.45 4.19
C ALA A 436 2.68 -7.73 3.72
N LEU A 437 1.80 -6.72 3.79
CA LEU A 437 0.41 -6.77 3.33
C LEU A 437 -0.03 -5.44 2.70
N MET A 438 -1.08 -5.50 1.89
CA MET A 438 -1.84 -4.32 1.48
C MET A 438 -3.10 -4.21 2.36
N TYR A 439 -3.62 -2.99 2.56
CA TYR A 439 -4.75 -2.80 3.48
C TYR A 439 -6.13 -2.94 2.84
N TYR A 440 -6.22 -2.66 1.55
CA TYR A 440 -7.46 -2.62 0.77
C TYR A 440 -7.12 -2.44 -0.73
N SER A 441 -8.10 -2.54 -1.62
CA SER A 441 -7.92 -2.30 -3.06
C SER A 441 -7.78 -0.82 -3.42
N GLY A 442 -7.03 -0.50 -4.47
CA GLY A 442 -6.80 0.89 -4.88
C GLY A 442 -5.64 1.55 -4.14
N PHE A 443 -4.59 0.80 -3.87
CA PHE A 443 -3.41 1.28 -3.14
C PHE A 443 -2.14 0.97 -3.93
N VAL A 444 -1.17 1.89 -3.95
CA VAL A 444 0.19 1.63 -4.42
C VAL A 444 1.25 2.21 -3.47
N TYR A 445 2.26 1.40 -3.18
CA TYR A 445 3.55 1.88 -2.69
C TYR A 445 4.52 2.00 -3.87
N VAL A 446 5.14 3.17 -4.01
CA VAL A 446 6.20 3.42 -4.99
C VAL A 446 7.54 3.36 -4.26
N MET A 447 8.33 2.36 -4.58
CA MET A 447 9.59 2.01 -3.92
C MET A 447 10.75 2.06 -4.91
N GLN A 448 11.97 2.19 -4.40
CA GLN A 448 13.14 1.93 -5.24
C GLN A 448 13.30 0.42 -5.42
N ALA A 449 13.75 -0.02 -6.60
CA ALA A 449 14.07 -1.43 -6.81
C ALA A 449 15.51 -1.69 -6.31
N PRO A 450 15.72 -2.51 -5.26
CA PRO A 450 17.05 -2.74 -4.71
C PRO A 450 18.05 -3.24 -5.75
N GLY A 451 19.27 -2.70 -5.72
CA GLY A 451 20.36 -3.09 -6.62
C GLY A 451 20.15 -2.76 -8.11
N LYS A 452 19.10 -2.00 -8.46
CA LYS A 452 18.76 -1.64 -9.84
C LYS A 452 18.70 -0.12 -9.98
N ASP A 453 19.83 0.49 -10.36
CA ASP A 453 19.97 1.94 -10.51
C ASP A 453 18.83 2.54 -11.36
N GLY A 454 18.10 3.49 -10.79
CA GLY A 454 17.00 4.22 -11.42
C GLY A 454 15.72 3.42 -11.69
N ALA A 455 15.64 2.15 -11.29
CA ALA A 455 14.42 1.34 -11.43
C ALA A 455 13.46 1.55 -10.24
N VAL A 456 12.16 1.41 -10.52
CA VAL A 456 11.07 1.64 -9.56
C VAL A 456 10.28 0.36 -9.37
N ALA A 457 10.01 -0.02 -8.13
CA ALA A 457 9.13 -1.13 -7.79
C ALA A 457 7.78 -0.60 -7.28
N LEU A 458 6.70 -1.22 -7.72
CA LEU A 458 5.31 -0.90 -7.36
C LEU A 458 4.69 -2.08 -6.64
N ALA A 459 4.49 -1.97 -5.33
CA ALA A 459 3.61 -2.90 -4.62
C ALA A 459 2.20 -2.31 -4.65
N LEU A 460 1.29 -2.95 -5.41
CA LEU A 460 -0.06 -2.45 -5.62
C LEU A 460 -1.13 -3.48 -5.28
N SER A 461 -2.30 -2.99 -4.88
CA SER A 461 -3.50 -3.80 -4.67
C SER A 461 -4.68 -3.23 -5.44
N LEU A 462 -5.48 -4.12 -6.01
CA LEU A 462 -6.75 -3.83 -6.66
C LEU A 462 -7.76 -4.92 -6.31
N GLU A 463 -9.01 -4.74 -6.73
CA GLU A 463 -10.01 -5.79 -6.61
C GLU A 463 -9.57 -7.02 -7.43
N PRO A 464 -9.78 -8.26 -6.96
CA PRO A 464 -9.33 -9.46 -7.68
C PRO A 464 -9.82 -9.53 -9.13
N GLU A 465 -11.05 -9.09 -9.39
CA GLU A 465 -11.63 -9.03 -10.73
C GLU A 465 -11.03 -7.93 -11.61
N SER A 466 -10.51 -6.84 -11.02
CA SER A 466 -9.88 -5.72 -11.75
C SER A 466 -8.41 -6.00 -12.08
N MET A 467 -7.72 -6.80 -11.26
CA MET A 467 -6.26 -6.98 -11.34
C MET A 467 -5.76 -7.56 -12.68
N PRO A 468 -6.41 -8.58 -13.29
CA PRO A 468 -5.97 -9.11 -14.58
C PRO A 468 -6.01 -8.04 -15.69
N GLU A 469 -7.09 -7.28 -15.77
CA GLU A 469 -7.21 -6.21 -16.78
C GLU A 469 -6.23 -5.07 -16.49
N PHE A 470 -6.00 -4.73 -15.22
CA PHE A 470 -4.98 -3.75 -14.85
C PHE A 470 -3.59 -4.14 -15.35
N ARG A 471 -3.17 -5.40 -15.15
CA ARG A 471 -1.85 -5.88 -15.61
C ARG A 471 -1.73 -5.76 -17.13
N LYS A 472 -2.79 -6.13 -17.85
CA LYS A 472 -2.84 -6.04 -19.31
C LYS A 472 -2.75 -4.59 -19.78
N VAL A 473 -3.63 -3.70 -19.30
CA VAL A 473 -3.63 -2.28 -19.65
C VAL A 473 -2.29 -1.62 -19.30
N PHE A 474 -1.75 -1.94 -18.12
CA PHE A 474 -0.44 -1.42 -17.70
C PHE A 474 0.67 -1.87 -18.65
N ALA A 475 0.74 -3.16 -18.98
CA ALA A 475 1.73 -3.69 -19.92
C ALA A 475 1.61 -3.04 -21.31
N ASP A 476 0.39 -2.86 -21.81
CA ASP A 476 0.13 -2.21 -23.09
C ASP A 476 0.60 -0.75 -23.10
N GLU A 477 0.34 0.02 -22.04
CA GLU A 477 0.84 1.39 -21.92
C GLU A 477 2.37 1.42 -21.79
N MET A 478 2.98 0.49 -21.07
CA MET A 478 4.45 0.39 -20.98
C MET A 478 5.09 0.08 -22.34
N ALA A 479 4.50 -0.84 -23.11
CA ALA A 479 4.99 -1.14 -24.46
C ALA A 479 4.93 0.08 -25.40
N ARG A 480 3.90 0.91 -25.26
CA ARG A 480 3.80 2.19 -26.01
C ARG A 480 4.80 3.25 -25.57
N LEU A 481 5.43 3.12 -24.40
CA LEU A 481 6.50 4.03 -23.96
C LEU A 481 7.86 3.64 -24.54
N GLU A 482 8.01 2.41 -25.04
CA GLU A 482 9.25 1.88 -25.61
C GLU A 482 9.34 2.06 -27.13
N MET A 483 8.22 2.43 -27.77
CA MET A 483 8.12 2.88 -29.16
C MET A 483 8.32 4.39 -29.26
#